data_AF-A0A954HDF0-F1
#
_entry.id   AF-A0A954HDF0-F1
#
_cell.length_a   1.000
_cell.length_b   1.000
_cell.length_c   1.000
_cell.angle_alpha   90.00
_cell.angle_beta   90.00
_cell.angle_gamma   90.00
#
_symmetry.space_group_name_H-M   'P 1'
#
loop_
_entity.id
_entity.type
_entity.pdbx_description
1 polymer ?
#
loop_
_entity_poly.entity_id
_entity_poly.type
_entity_poly.pdbx_seq_one_letter_code
_entity_poly.pdbx_strand_id
1 'polypeptide(L)'
;MSNGWVANNEGVSAYKQGNYTLARNAFQRAAIDHPENIDYQYNLAMAMKKQGDLQGAEQQLRKSLNQTPDHQPSNHGLAEVLNQQGRTAEALQLMEQWAAVEPHQPQAHVELAWQKREMGDTAGAEMSLQQALRLQPNNPVAQAQLGQIYHQTGRNSEAVAMYQNSLQNNWNQPEVHSRLASLQGPMSVQQERARMAAANSPYSIPYGTQTAAMPGAWQPYGPTVTSMQQVPMMQSAEMAPTPITTGDVNADPAHSGDDATLNR
;
A
#
# COMPACT_ATOMS: atom_id res chain seq x y z
N MET A 1 17.41 -8.53 27.35
CA MET A 1 17.46 -7.53 26.26
C MET A 1 16.10 -7.53 25.62
N SER A 2 15.35 -6.43 25.72
CA SER A 2 14.05 -6.33 25.07
C SER A 2 14.29 -6.09 23.59
N ASN A 3 14.05 -7.10 22.75
CA ASN A 3 14.12 -6.96 21.30
C ASN A 3 13.19 -5.81 20.85
N GLY A 4 13.73 -4.77 20.21
CA GLY A 4 12.98 -3.58 19.79
C GLY A 4 11.78 -3.91 18.91
N TRP A 5 11.85 -5.00 18.14
CA TRP A 5 10.70 -5.52 17.39
C TRP A 5 9.54 -5.94 18.30
N VAL A 6 9.83 -6.64 19.41
CA VAL A 6 8.81 -7.06 20.38
C VAL A 6 8.20 -5.84 21.06
N ALA A 7 9.03 -4.87 21.47
CA ALA A 7 8.56 -3.63 22.06
C ALA A 7 7.70 -2.82 21.10
N ASN A 8 8.05 -2.76 19.80
CA ASN A 8 7.22 -2.11 18.79
C ASN A 8 5.87 -2.82 18.63
N ASN A 9 5.83 -4.15 18.58
CA ASN A 9 4.58 -4.90 18.44
C ASN A 9 3.66 -4.75 19.66
N GLU A 10 4.23 -4.75 20.86
CA GLU A 10 3.52 -4.41 22.09
C GLU A 10 2.91 -3.00 21.98
N GLY A 11 3.69 -2.04 21.50
CA GLY A 11 3.24 -0.67 21.26
C GLY A 11 2.10 -0.58 20.25
N VAL A 12 2.19 -1.28 19.11
CA VAL A 12 1.13 -1.34 18.11
C VAL A 12 -0.15 -1.94 18.69
N SER A 13 -0.04 -3.02 19.47
CA SER A 13 -1.19 -3.63 20.13
C SER A 13 -1.85 -2.66 21.12
N ALA A 14 -1.05 -2.02 21.98
CA ALA A 14 -1.54 -1.04 22.95
C ALA A 14 -2.19 0.18 22.26
N TYR A 15 -1.60 0.65 21.16
CA TYR A 15 -2.12 1.76 20.37
C TYR A 15 -3.51 1.45 19.80
N LYS A 16 -3.69 0.24 19.23
CA LYS A 16 -4.99 -0.22 18.71
C LYS A 16 -6.05 -0.34 19.81
N GLN A 17 -5.65 -0.65 21.04
CA GLN A 17 -6.53 -0.72 22.21
C GLN A 17 -6.83 0.67 22.81
N GLY A 18 -6.25 1.75 22.27
CA GLY A 18 -6.39 3.10 22.81
C GLY A 18 -5.55 3.37 24.07
N ASN A 19 -4.71 2.42 24.50
CA ASN A 19 -3.80 2.61 25.63
C ASN A 19 -2.52 3.32 25.16
N TYR A 20 -2.63 4.62 24.90
CA TYR A 20 -1.55 5.41 24.32
C TYR A 20 -0.36 5.60 25.26
N THR A 21 -0.56 5.50 26.57
CA THR A 21 0.54 5.53 27.56
C THR A 21 1.40 4.29 27.47
N LEU A 22 0.79 3.10 27.43
CA LEU A 22 1.53 1.87 27.21
C LEU A 22 2.20 1.87 25.82
N ALA A 23 1.48 2.33 24.80
CA ALA A 23 2.00 2.44 23.44
C ALA A 23 3.26 3.31 23.38
N ARG A 24 3.22 4.52 23.96
CA ARG A 24 4.37 5.43 24.03
C ARG A 24 5.56 4.77 24.70
N ASN A 25 5.37 4.14 25.86
CA ASN A 25 6.46 3.50 26.60
C ASN A 25 7.07 2.33 25.80
N ALA A 26 6.25 1.54 25.11
CA ALA A 26 6.71 0.43 24.29
C ALA A 26 7.45 0.91 23.04
N PHE A 27 6.91 1.89 22.32
CA PHE A 27 7.59 2.51 21.18
C PHE A 27 8.89 3.22 21.58
N GLN A 28 8.94 3.85 22.75
CA GLN A 28 10.16 4.48 23.25
C GLN A 28 11.25 3.43 23.50
N ARG A 29 10.90 2.28 24.09
CA ARG A 29 11.85 1.16 24.23
C ARG A 29 12.34 0.67 22.85
N ALA A 30 11.45 0.55 21.88
CA ALA A 30 11.82 0.14 20.52
C ALA A 30 12.78 1.15 19.85
N ALA A 31 12.50 2.45 19.97
CA ALA A 31 13.32 3.52 19.42
C ALA A 31 14.67 3.70 20.15
N ILE A 32 14.79 3.28 21.42
CA ILE A 32 16.07 3.24 22.14
C ILE A 32 16.93 2.06 21.69
N ASP A 33 16.31 0.90 21.46
CA ASP A 33 16.99 -0.32 21.02
C ASP A 33 17.51 -0.18 19.57
N HIS A 34 16.71 0.43 18.69
CA HIS A 34 17.04 0.69 17.29
C HIS A 34 16.80 2.16 16.92
N PRO A 35 17.70 3.09 17.29
CA PRO A 35 17.54 4.52 17.04
C PRO A 35 17.56 4.90 15.55
N GLU A 36 18.10 4.04 14.68
CA GLU A 36 18.09 4.18 13.23
C GLU A 36 16.75 3.82 12.58
N ASN A 37 15.88 3.10 13.30
CA ASN A 37 14.60 2.68 12.75
C ASN A 37 13.58 3.82 12.81
N ILE A 38 13.33 4.43 11.65
CA ILE A 38 12.47 5.60 11.53
C ILE A 38 10.99 5.27 11.78
N ASP A 39 10.55 4.05 11.48
CA ASP A 39 9.18 3.61 11.78
C ASP A 39 8.90 3.61 13.29
N TYR A 40 9.89 3.24 14.10
CA TYR A 40 9.74 3.26 15.57
C TYR A 40 9.65 4.68 16.10
N GLN A 41 10.41 5.61 15.52
CA GLN A 41 10.32 7.03 15.84
C GLN A 41 8.97 7.63 15.44
N TYR A 42 8.47 7.28 14.25
CA TYR A 42 7.14 7.67 13.78
C TYR A 42 6.05 7.13 14.72
N ASN A 43 6.10 5.85 15.07
CA ASN A 43 5.12 5.23 15.97
C ASN A 43 5.10 5.88 17.36
N LEU A 44 6.28 6.21 17.90
CA LEU A 44 6.42 6.96 19.14
C LEU A 44 5.74 8.34 19.05
N ALA A 45 6.00 9.09 17.97
CA ALA A 45 5.38 10.38 17.74
C ALA A 45 3.85 10.29 17.60
N MET A 46 3.34 9.24 16.95
CA MET A 46 1.91 9.02 16.81
C MET A 46 1.24 8.71 18.16
N ALA A 47 1.92 7.98 19.05
CA ALA A 47 1.44 7.78 20.42
C ALA A 47 1.42 9.10 21.21
N MET A 48 2.46 9.93 21.09
CA MET A 48 2.50 11.27 21.71
C MET A 48 1.36 12.16 21.22
N LYS A 49 1.13 12.21 19.89
CA LYS A 49 0.00 12.93 19.27
C LYS A 49 -1.34 12.50 19.87
N LYS A 50 -1.58 11.19 20.02
CA LYS A 50 -2.83 10.67 20.60
C LYS A 50 -3.00 10.99 22.09
N GLN A 51 -1.91 11.24 22.81
CA GLN A 51 -1.93 11.73 24.19
C GLN A 51 -2.14 13.25 24.29
N GLY A 52 -2.18 13.97 23.17
CA GLY A 52 -2.25 15.43 23.14
C GLY A 52 -0.88 16.12 23.27
N ASP A 53 0.22 15.36 23.35
CA ASP A 53 1.59 15.88 23.37
C ASP A 53 2.02 16.24 21.94
N LEU A 54 1.36 17.26 21.37
CA LEU A 54 1.59 17.69 19.98
C LEU A 54 3.01 18.25 19.79
N GLN A 55 3.55 18.93 20.79
CA GLN A 55 4.91 19.48 20.75
C GLN A 55 5.96 18.36 20.75
N GLY A 56 5.81 17.35 21.63
CA GLY A 56 6.70 16.19 21.63
C GLY A 56 6.62 15.40 20.33
N ALA A 57 5.40 15.20 19.79
CA ALA A 57 5.20 14.54 18.51
C ALA A 57 5.92 15.26 17.36
N GLU A 58 5.78 16.59 17.26
CA GLU A 58 6.46 17.40 16.25
C GLU A 58 7.98 17.26 16.34
N GLN A 59 8.56 17.39 17.54
CA GLN A 59 10.00 17.27 17.74
C GLN A 59 10.52 15.91 17.28
N GLN A 60 9.80 14.84 17.62
CA GLN A 60 10.16 13.48 17.23
C GLN A 60 10.06 13.26 15.71
N LEU A 61 9.04 13.80 15.05
CA LEU A 61 8.88 13.70 13.59
C LEU A 61 9.93 14.50 12.84
N ARG A 62 10.26 15.72 13.29
CA ARG A 62 11.35 16.52 12.72
C ARG A 62 12.70 15.82 12.87
N LYS A 63 12.96 15.18 14.02
CA LYS A 63 14.16 14.36 14.21
C LYS A 63 14.22 13.19 13.21
N SER A 64 13.10 12.50 13.01
CA SER A 64 12.98 11.44 12.03
C SER A 64 13.25 11.94 10.60
N LEU A 65 12.69 13.08 10.21
CA LEU A 65 12.89 13.66 8.87
C LEU A 65 14.29 14.24 8.66
N ASN A 66 15.00 14.64 9.72
CA ASN A 66 16.42 15.00 9.62
C ASN A 66 17.30 13.78 9.28
N GLN A 67 16.87 12.57 9.65
CA GLN A 67 17.59 11.33 9.31
C GLN A 67 17.17 10.77 7.95
N THR A 68 15.87 10.85 7.64
CA THR A 68 15.28 10.34 6.40
C THR A 68 14.26 11.35 5.86
N PRO A 69 14.71 12.34 5.06
CA PRO A 69 13.87 13.44 4.59
C PRO A 69 12.66 13.00 3.75
N ASP A 70 12.75 11.87 3.07
CA ASP A 70 11.72 11.30 2.18
C ASP A 70 10.80 10.29 2.89
N HIS A 71 10.90 10.14 4.22
CA HIS A 71 10.06 9.21 4.97
C HIS A 71 8.59 9.67 4.97
N GLN A 72 7.80 9.14 4.04
CA GLN A 72 6.41 9.55 3.84
C GLN A 72 5.57 9.53 5.12
N PRO A 73 5.56 8.46 5.95
CA PRO A 73 4.74 8.45 7.15
C PRO A 73 5.06 9.61 8.10
N SER A 74 6.35 9.99 8.21
CA SER A 74 6.76 11.12 9.05
C SER A 74 6.39 12.46 8.45
N ASN A 75 6.49 12.63 7.12
CA ASN A 75 6.01 13.85 6.45
C ASN A 75 4.51 14.03 6.68
N HIS A 76 3.71 12.98 6.45
CA HIS A 76 2.27 12.99 6.69
C HIS A 76 1.95 13.29 8.16
N GLY A 77 2.59 12.54 9.08
CA GLY A 77 2.39 12.71 10.52
C GLY A 77 2.74 14.12 11.01
N LEU A 78 3.80 14.74 10.46
CA LEU A 78 4.18 16.11 10.81
C LEU A 78 3.16 17.12 10.31
N ALA A 79 2.68 16.98 9.07
CA ALA A 79 1.62 17.84 8.55
C ALA A 79 0.32 17.73 9.38
N GLU A 80 -0.08 16.52 9.77
CA GLU A 80 -1.23 16.32 10.67
C GLU A 80 -1.04 17.02 12.02
N VAL A 81 0.14 16.88 12.64
CA VAL A 81 0.45 17.53 13.93
C VAL A 81 0.41 19.05 13.78
N LEU A 82 1.01 19.59 12.72
CA LEU A 82 0.99 21.03 12.42
C LEU A 82 -0.44 21.55 12.21
N ASN A 83 -1.27 20.83 11.46
CA ASN A 83 -2.68 21.16 11.28
C ASN A 83 -3.44 21.17 12.62
N GLN A 84 -3.21 20.19 13.50
CA GLN A 84 -3.82 20.14 14.84
C GLN A 84 -3.37 21.29 15.75
N GLN A 85 -2.17 21.82 15.53
CA GLN A 85 -1.67 23.02 16.20
C GLN A 85 -2.17 24.33 15.55
N GLY A 86 -2.96 24.27 14.47
CA GLY A 86 -3.43 25.45 13.72
C GLY A 86 -2.39 26.05 12.77
N ARG A 87 -1.27 25.36 12.53
CA ARG A 87 -0.14 25.79 11.68
C ARG A 87 -0.26 25.24 10.26
N THR A 88 -1.44 25.37 9.66
CA THR A 88 -1.77 24.78 8.35
C THR A 88 -0.89 25.29 7.21
N ALA A 89 -0.46 26.55 7.25
CA ALA A 89 0.46 27.10 6.25
C ALA A 89 1.84 26.42 6.28
N GLU A 90 2.34 26.09 7.46
CA GLU A 90 3.62 25.36 7.59
C GLU A 90 3.49 23.91 7.14
N ALA A 91 2.34 23.28 7.36
CA ALA A 91 2.04 21.94 6.83
C ALA A 91 2.01 21.93 5.30
N LEU A 92 1.45 22.97 4.66
CA LEU A 92 1.51 23.11 3.20
C LEU A 92 2.94 23.27 2.71
N GLN A 93 3.69 24.19 3.33
CA GLN A 93 5.08 24.44 2.94
C GLN A 93 5.94 23.16 3.06
N LEU A 94 5.73 22.36 4.10
CA LEU A 94 6.38 21.05 4.26
C LEU A 94 6.12 20.13 3.06
N MET A 95 4.85 20.00 2.66
CA MET A 95 4.46 19.12 1.55
C MET A 95 4.94 19.64 0.19
N GLU A 96 4.93 20.96 -0.01
CA GLU A 96 5.48 21.60 -1.21
C GLU A 96 6.99 21.38 -1.32
N GLN A 97 7.72 21.52 -0.22
CA GLN A 97 9.16 21.25 -0.17
C GLN A 97 9.46 19.79 -0.49
N TRP A 98 8.73 18.84 0.11
CA TRP A 98 8.93 17.43 -0.18
C TRP A 98 8.62 17.09 -1.65
N ALA A 99 7.51 17.59 -2.20
CA ALA A 99 7.18 17.41 -3.62
C ALA A 99 8.19 18.08 -4.57
N ALA A 100 8.88 19.15 -4.14
CA ALA A 100 9.93 19.80 -4.92
C ALA A 100 11.25 19.01 -4.89
N VAL A 101 11.58 18.38 -3.76
CA VAL A 101 12.78 17.52 -3.63
C VAL A 101 12.58 16.18 -4.33
N GLU A 102 11.37 15.62 -4.25
CA GLU A 102 10.99 14.33 -4.83
C GLU A 102 9.96 14.48 -5.97
N PRO A 103 10.28 15.21 -7.07
CA PRO A 103 9.29 15.56 -8.09
C PRO A 103 8.74 14.35 -8.86
N HIS A 104 9.47 13.23 -8.85
CA HIS A 104 9.10 11.99 -9.53
C HIS A 104 8.43 10.97 -8.60
N GLN A 105 8.29 11.27 -7.30
CA GLN A 105 7.61 10.39 -6.35
C GLN A 105 6.11 10.70 -6.37
N PRO A 106 5.23 9.80 -6.84
CA PRO A 106 3.79 10.05 -6.91
C PRO A 106 3.21 10.39 -5.53
N GLN A 107 3.75 9.75 -4.49
CA GLN A 107 3.28 9.88 -3.12
C GLN A 107 3.43 11.31 -2.57
N ALA A 108 4.51 12.03 -2.90
CA ALA A 108 4.68 13.41 -2.47
C ALA A 108 3.56 14.32 -3.04
N HIS A 109 3.14 14.08 -4.29
CA HIS A 109 2.03 14.80 -4.91
C HIS A 109 0.66 14.40 -4.32
N VAL A 110 0.48 13.14 -3.91
CA VAL A 110 -0.73 12.69 -3.19
C VAL A 110 -0.86 13.38 -1.83
N GLU A 111 0.24 13.48 -1.08
CA GLU A 111 0.23 14.11 0.25
C GLU A 111 0.07 15.63 0.17
N LEU A 112 0.68 16.27 -0.84
CA LEU A 112 0.42 17.67 -1.16
C LEU A 112 -1.05 17.92 -1.51
N ALA A 113 -1.67 17.02 -2.27
CA ALA A 113 -3.09 17.14 -2.58
C ALA A 113 -3.98 17.00 -1.34
N TRP A 114 -3.65 16.05 -0.46
CA TRP A 114 -4.34 15.89 0.82
C TRP A 114 -4.29 17.20 1.63
N GLN A 115 -3.09 17.79 1.77
CA GLN A 115 -2.91 19.04 2.52
C GLN A 115 -3.65 20.23 1.88
N LYS A 116 -3.62 20.37 0.55
CA LYS A 116 -4.39 21.41 -0.16
C LYS A 116 -5.89 21.27 0.04
N ARG A 117 -6.39 20.03 0.09
CA ARG A 117 -7.80 19.76 0.39
C ARG A 117 -8.17 20.13 1.82
N GLU A 118 -7.30 19.86 2.80
CA GLU A 118 -7.52 20.31 4.19
C GLU A 118 -7.60 21.85 4.28
N MET A 119 -6.93 22.56 3.37
CA MET A 119 -7.04 24.02 3.23
C MET A 119 -8.24 24.50 2.42
N GLY A 120 -9.05 23.59 1.86
CA GLY A 120 -10.16 23.92 0.97
C GLY A 120 -9.76 24.22 -0.48
N ASP A 121 -8.47 24.16 -0.84
CA ASP A 121 -7.98 24.31 -2.21
C ASP A 121 -8.22 23.02 -3.01
N THR A 122 -9.48 22.80 -3.36
CA THR A 122 -9.93 21.61 -4.09
C THR A 122 -9.33 21.55 -5.50
N ALA A 123 -9.18 22.71 -6.15
CA ALA A 123 -8.60 22.79 -7.50
C ALA A 123 -7.10 22.45 -7.49
N GLY A 124 -6.34 23.01 -6.54
CA GLY A 124 -4.93 22.67 -6.36
C GLY A 124 -4.71 21.22 -5.96
N ALA A 125 -5.61 20.65 -5.14
CA ALA A 125 -5.58 19.22 -4.81
C ALA A 125 -5.81 18.33 -6.04
N GLU A 126 -6.79 18.66 -6.90
CA GLU A 126 -7.00 17.95 -8.17
C GLU A 126 -5.75 17.99 -9.05
N MET A 127 -5.12 19.16 -9.24
CA MET A 127 -3.91 19.29 -10.04
C MET A 127 -2.75 18.43 -9.51
N SER A 128 -2.56 18.39 -8.19
CA SER A 128 -1.54 17.57 -7.53
C SER A 128 -1.83 16.07 -7.71
N LEU A 129 -3.08 15.63 -7.59
CA LEU A 129 -3.44 14.21 -7.85
C LEU A 129 -3.27 13.83 -9.31
N GLN A 130 -3.61 14.72 -10.24
CA GLN A 130 -3.35 14.49 -11.67
C GLN A 130 -1.85 14.36 -11.96
N GLN A 131 -1.00 15.13 -11.28
CA GLN A 131 0.45 14.94 -11.38
C GLN A 131 0.88 13.57 -10.83
N ALA A 132 0.35 13.15 -9.67
CA ALA A 132 0.61 11.81 -9.14
C ALA A 132 0.21 10.70 -10.13
N LEU A 133 -0.93 10.84 -10.81
CA LEU A 133 -1.41 9.90 -11.82
C LEU A 133 -0.63 9.96 -13.14
N ARG A 134 -0.03 11.11 -13.50
CA ARG A 134 0.92 11.17 -14.62
C ARG A 134 2.18 10.34 -14.34
N LEU A 135 2.66 10.36 -13.09
CA LEU A 135 3.83 9.59 -12.66
C LEU A 135 3.49 8.10 -12.47
N GLN A 136 2.32 7.79 -11.92
CA GLN A 136 1.84 6.43 -11.71
C GLN A 136 0.33 6.32 -12.03
N PRO A 137 -0.03 5.98 -13.28
CA PRO A 137 -1.43 5.96 -13.74
C PRO A 137 -2.38 5.07 -12.94
N ASN A 138 -1.83 4.00 -12.36
CA ASN A 138 -2.58 2.99 -11.61
C ASN A 138 -2.46 3.16 -10.09
N ASN A 139 -2.07 4.35 -9.60
CA ASN A 139 -1.95 4.58 -8.15
C ASN A 139 -3.36 4.57 -7.50
N PRO A 140 -3.69 3.57 -6.67
CA PRO A 140 -5.04 3.43 -6.15
C PRO A 140 -5.40 4.55 -5.17
N VAL A 141 -4.43 5.07 -4.41
CA VAL A 141 -4.65 6.16 -3.45
C VAL A 141 -4.98 7.45 -4.18
N ALA A 142 -4.21 7.80 -5.22
CA ALA A 142 -4.46 8.99 -6.02
C ALA A 142 -5.82 8.92 -6.73
N GLN A 143 -6.18 7.76 -7.31
CA GLN A 143 -7.49 7.53 -7.91
C GLN A 143 -8.62 7.68 -6.88
N ALA A 144 -8.50 7.09 -5.69
CA ALA A 144 -9.50 7.21 -4.64
C ALA A 144 -9.68 8.66 -4.15
N GLN A 145 -8.59 9.40 -3.96
CA GLN A 145 -8.66 10.80 -3.55
C GLN A 145 -9.25 11.69 -4.64
N LEU A 146 -8.93 11.44 -5.92
CA LEU A 146 -9.50 12.18 -7.03
C LEU A 146 -11.00 11.89 -7.19
N GLY A 147 -11.40 10.63 -7.00
CA GLY A 147 -12.81 10.26 -6.93
C GLY A 147 -13.55 10.96 -5.78
N GLN A 148 -12.89 11.21 -4.65
CA GLN A 148 -13.45 12.01 -3.55
C GLN A 148 -13.67 13.45 -3.96
N ILE A 149 -12.69 14.08 -4.61
CA ILE A 149 -12.82 15.45 -5.12
C ILE A 149 -13.96 15.54 -6.14
N TYR A 150 -14.06 14.58 -7.06
CA TYR A 150 -15.14 14.54 -8.05
C TYR A 150 -16.52 14.38 -7.41
N HIS A 151 -16.64 13.54 -6.39
CA HIS A 151 -17.88 13.42 -5.64
C HIS A 151 -18.25 14.74 -4.94
N GLN A 152 -17.29 15.38 -4.24
CA GLN A 152 -17.52 16.64 -3.53
C GLN A 152 -17.89 17.80 -4.47
N THR A 153 -17.44 17.75 -5.72
CA THR A 153 -17.72 18.76 -6.76
C THR A 153 -18.93 18.41 -7.64
N GLY A 154 -19.66 17.33 -7.35
CA GLY A 154 -20.85 16.90 -8.08
C GLY A 154 -20.59 16.13 -9.38
N ARG A 155 -19.32 15.85 -9.70
CA ARG A 155 -18.86 15.06 -10.86
C ARG A 155 -18.99 13.56 -10.60
N ASN A 156 -20.20 13.10 -10.31
CA ASN A 156 -20.46 11.74 -9.79
C ASN A 156 -20.06 10.61 -10.75
N SER A 157 -20.22 10.80 -12.06
CA SER A 157 -19.81 9.79 -13.06
C SER A 157 -18.28 9.58 -13.05
N GLU A 158 -17.52 10.66 -12.98
CA GLU A 158 -16.06 10.63 -12.91
C GLU A 158 -15.60 10.07 -11.56
N ALA A 159 -16.29 10.42 -10.47
CA ALA A 159 -16.04 9.84 -9.15
C ALA A 159 -16.18 8.31 -9.15
N VAL A 160 -17.26 7.78 -9.72
CA VAL A 160 -17.50 6.34 -9.85
C VAL A 160 -16.37 5.68 -10.64
N ALA A 161 -15.97 6.24 -11.78
CA ALA A 161 -14.88 5.69 -12.59
C ALA A 161 -13.56 5.65 -11.81
N MET A 162 -13.21 6.73 -11.11
CA MET A 162 -11.99 6.80 -10.31
C MET A 162 -11.99 5.79 -9.15
N TYR A 163 -13.11 5.64 -8.43
CA TYR A 163 -13.21 4.64 -7.36
C TYR A 163 -13.13 3.21 -7.89
N GLN A 164 -13.76 2.92 -9.04
CA GLN A 164 -13.67 1.61 -9.67
C GLN A 164 -12.23 1.27 -10.08
N ASN A 165 -11.53 2.22 -10.72
CA ASN A 165 -10.12 2.03 -11.08
C ASN A 165 -9.24 1.83 -9.84
N SER A 166 -9.50 2.57 -8.76
CA SER A 166 -8.78 2.41 -7.49
C SER A 166 -8.97 1.00 -6.93
N LEU A 167 -10.22 0.49 -6.90
CA LEU A 167 -10.53 -0.84 -6.40
C LEU A 167 -10.02 -1.98 -7.28
N GLN A 168 -9.86 -1.76 -8.58
CA GLN A 168 -9.20 -2.73 -9.48
C GLN A 168 -7.73 -2.90 -9.13
N ASN A 169 -7.04 -1.82 -8.76
CA ASN A 169 -5.61 -1.85 -8.42
C ASN A 169 -5.34 -2.20 -6.95
N ASN A 170 -6.26 -1.87 -6.05
CA ASN A 170 -6.25 -2.32 -4.66
C ASN A 170 -7.67 -2.54 -4.15
N TRP A 171 -8.08 -3.80 -4.06
CA TRP A 171 -9.45 -4.16 -3.69
C TRP A 171 -9.78 -3.93 -2.20
N ASN A 172 -8.77 -3.92 -1.32
CA ASN A 172 -8.95 -3.82 0.13
C ASN A 172 -8.98 -2.36 0.60
N GLN A 173 -10.03 -1.64 0.20
CA GLN A 173 -10.27 -0.24 0.57
C GLN A 173 -11.73 -0.03 1.00
N PRO A 174 -12.08 -0.35 2.27
CA PRO A 174 -13.47 -0.30 2.77
C PRO A 174 -14.15 1.08 2.60
N GLU A 175 -13.39 2.16 2.77
CA GLU A 175 -13.87 3.53 2.62
C GLU A 175 -14.25 3.83 1.17
N VAL A 176 -13.48 3.29 0.21
CA VAL A 176 -13.74 3.46 -1.23
C VAL A 176 -14.98 2.65 -1.64
N HIS A 177 -15.15 1.43 -1.13
CA HIS A 177 -16.39 0.66 -1.32
C HIS A 177 -17.61 1.42 -0.81
N SER A 178 -17.53 1.99 0.39
CA SER A 178 -18.61 2.77 1.00
C SER A 178 -18.97 4.00 0.17
N ARG A 179 -17.97 4.74 -0.31
CA ARG A 179 -18.15 5.92 -1.18
C ARG A 179 -18.76 5.55 -2.52
N LEU A 180 -18.28 4.47 -3.14
CA LEU A 180 -18.82 3.97 -4.41
C LEU A 180 -20.28 3.54 -4.26
N ALA A 181 -20.60 2.80 -3.19
CA ALA A 181 -21.96 2.38 -2.88
C ALA A 181 -22.90 3.59 -2.67
N SER A 182 -22.42 4.63 -1.97
CA SER A 182 -23.21 5.85 -1.74
C SER A 182 -23.57 6.59 -3.05
N LEU A 183 -22.73 6.48 -4.07
CA LEU A 183 -22.93 7.11 -5.38
C LEU A 183 -23.82 6.29 -6.31
N GLN A 184 -23.81 4.97 -6.19
CA GLN A 184 -24.59 4.07 -7.05
C GLN A 184 -25.99 3.80 -6.50
N GLY A 185 -26.22 4.07 -5.21
CA GLY A 185 -27.43 3.66 -4.51
C GLY A 185 -27.51 2.14 -4.37
N PRO A 186 -28.63 1.58 -3.87
CA PRO A 186 -28.87 0.15 -3.97
C PRO A 186 -28.86 -0.22 -5.47
N MET A 187 -27.88 -1.04 -5.88
CA MET A 187 -27.75 -1.47 -7.27
C MET A 187 -29.10 -2.00 -7.75
N SER A 188 -29.63 -1.39 -8.81
CA SER A 188 -30.78 -1.97 -9.49
C SER A 188 -30.34 -3.30 -10.11
N VAL A 189 -31.25 -4.29 -10.16
CA VAL A 189 -31.00 -5.61 -10.79
C VAL A 189 -30.45 -5.48 -12.21
N GLN A 190 -30.78 -4.39 -12.92
CA GLN A 190 -30.27 -4.09 -14.25
C GLN A 190 -28.79 -3.68 -14.25
N GLN A 191 -28.35 -2.87 -13.28
CA GLN A 191 -26.95 -2.49 -13.12
C GLN A 191 -26.09 -3.68 -12.69
N GLU A 192 -26.61 -4.55 -11.82
CA GLU A 192 -25.95 -5.81 -11.43
C GLU A 192 -25.73 -6.72 -12.66
N ARG A 193 -26.76 -6.85 -13.50
CA ARG A 193 -26.68 -7.62 -14.76
C ARG A 193 -25.69 -7.01 -15.75
N ALA A 194 -25.67 -5.69 -15.90
CA ALA A 194 -24.72 -5.00 -16.78
C ALA A 194 -23.27 -5.17 -16.30
N ARG A 195 -23.04 -5.12 -14.97
CA ARG A 195 -21.74 -5.37 -14.36
C ARG A 195 -21.28 -6.80 -14.58
N MET A 196 -22.16 -7.80 -14.40
CA MET A 196 -21.85 -9.20 -14.67
C MET A 196 -21.56 -9.46 -16.16
N ALA A 197 -22.30 -8.82 -17.07
CA ALA A 197 -22.07 -8.93 -18.51
C ALA A 197 -20.73 -8.32 -18.93
N ALA A 198 -20.34 -7.19 -18.32
CA ALA A 198 -19.04 -6.57 -18.56
C ALA A 198 -17.88 -7.39 -17.98
N ALA A 199 -18.05 -7.97 -16.79
CA ALA A 199 -17.05 -8.84 -16.16
C ALA A 199 -16.88 -10.19 -16.87
N ASN A 200 -17.88 -10.63 -17.63
CA ASN A 200 -17.88 -11.91 -18.35
C ASN A 200 -17.69 -11.74 -19.87
N SER A 201 -17.21 -10.58 -20.33
CA SER A 201 -16.85 -10.35 -21.74
C SER A 201 -15.40 -10.82 -21.99
N PRO A 202 -15.17 -11.90 -22.75
CA PRO A 202 -13.82 -12.35 -23.05
C PRO A 202 -13.21 -11.42 -24.11
N TYR A 203 -12.09 -10.75 -23.77
CA TYR A 203 -11.13 -10.12 -24.69
C TYR A 203 -11.70 -9.44 -25.96
N SER A 204 -11.86 -8.11 -25.93
CA SER A 204 -11.80 -7.31 -27.17
C SER A 204 -10.35 -6.92 -27.44
N ILE A 205 -9.69 -7.66 -28.33
CA ILE A 205 -8.43 -7.25 -28.94
C ILE A 205 -8.74 -6.05 -29.84
N PRO A 206 -8.07 -4.89 -29.72
CA PRO A 206 -8.22 -3.83 -30.71
C PRO A 206 -7.54 -4.27 -32.01
N TYR A 207 -8.32 -4.69 -33.00
CA TYR A 207 -7.83 -4.83 -34.36
C TYR A 207 -7.60 -3.44 -34.96
N GLY A 208 -6.39 -3.23 -35.48
CA GLY A 208 -5.93 -1.97 -36.06
C GLY A 208 -6.71 -1.54 -37.29
N THR A 209 -6.82 -0.22 -37.46
CA THR A 209 -7.36 0.41 -38.66
C THR A 209 -6.32 0.40 -39.78
N GLN A 210 -6.66 -0.38 -40.80
CA GLN A 210 -6.25 -0.40 -42.21
C GLN A 210 -5.37 0.77 -42.70
N THR A 211 -4.19 0.42 -43.19
CA THR A 211 -3.45 1.20 -44.20
C THR A 211 -4.00 0.93 -45.60
N ALA A 212 -3.95 1.98 -46.40
CA ALA A 212 -4.50 2.13 -47.74
C ALA A 212 -4.07 1.09 -48.79
N ALA A 213 -5.00 0.90 -49.73
CA ALA A 213 -4.96 0.29 -51.06
C ALA A 213 -3.60 0.07 -51.77
N MET A 214 -3.47 -1.10 -52.41
CA MET A 214 -3.02 -1.25 -53.82
C MET A 214 -3.65 -2.52 -54.45
N PRO A 215 -4.00 -2.51 -55.76
CA PRO A 215 -4.60 -3.66 -56.45
C PRO A 215 -3.54 -4.49 -57.20
N GLY A 216 -3.64 -5.83 -57.14
CA GLY A 216 -2.74 -6.66 -57.94
C GLY A 216 -2.80 -8.16 -57.68
N ALA A 217 -3.77 -8.81 -58.35
CA ALA A 217 -3.67 -10.09 -59.05
C ALA A 217 -3.23 -11.42 -58.35
N TRP A 218 -3.90 -12.48 -58.81
CA TRP A 218 -3.55 -13.92 -58.75
C TRP A 218 -3.99 -14.73 -57.51
N GLN A 219 -5.07 -15.50 -57.68
CA GLN A 219 -5.19 -16.85 -57.10
C GLN A 219 -4.38 -17.83 -57.98
N PRO A 220 -3.98 -19.03 -57.51
CA PRO A 220 -4.93 -20.16 -57.62
C PRO A 220 -4.75 -21.40 -56.67
N TYR A 221 -5.77 -22.27 -56.69
CA TYR A 221 -5.83 -23.73 -56.40
C TYR A 221 -5.62 -24.31 -54.97
N GLY A 222 -6.58 -25.16 -54.53
CA GLY A 222 -6.53 -26.06 -53.35
C GLY A 222 -5.77 -27.39 -53.63
N PRO A 223 -6.09 -28.58 -53.04
CA PRO A 223 -7.09 -28.93 -52.03
C PRO A 223 -6.60 -29.80 -50.83
N THR A 224 -7.55 -30.09 -49.94
CA THR A 224 -7.67 -31.05 -48.79
C THR A 224 -6.78 -32.30 -48.70
N VAL A 225 -6.39 -32.69 -47.47
CA VAL A 225 -6.29 -34.09 -46.95
C VAL A 225 -6.35 -34.05 -45.40
N THR A 226 -7.42 -34.47 -44.74
CA THR A 226 -7.76 -35.81 -44.15
C THR A 226 -7.25 -36.06 -42.73
N SER A 227 -8.18 -36.62 -41.97
CA SER A 227 -8.36 -36.91 -40.55
C SER A 227 -7.53 -38.04 -39.91
N MET A 228 -7.69 -38.12 -38.57
CA MET A 228 -7.48 -39.25 -37.63
C MET A 228 -6.03 -39.37 -37.11
N GLN A 229 -5.74 -39.62 -35.83
CA GLN A 229 -6.36 -40.56 -34.89
C GLN A 229 -6.18 -40.12 -33.41
N GLN A 230 -7.21 -40.36 -32.59
CA GLN A 230 -7.15 -40.55 -31.14
C GLN A 230 -6.72 -41.99 -30.85
N VAL A 231 -5.93 -42.28 -29.79
CA VAL A 231 -6.12 -43.37 -28.78
C VAL A 231 -5.10 -43.17 -27.59
N PRO A 232 -5.14 -43.88 -26.43
CA PRO A 232 -5.85 -43.51 -25.20
C PRO A 232 -5.00 -43.52 -23.89
N MET A 233 -5.69 -43.28 -22.77
CA MET A 233 -5.25 -43.45 -21.38
C MET A 233 -4.90 -44.89 -20.97
N MET A 234 -4.00 -45.02 -19.99
CA MET A 234 -3.90 -46.19 -19.10
C MET A 234 -3.72 -45.76 -17.62
N GLN A 235 -4.58 -46.30 -16.76
CA GLN A 235 -4.41 -46.51 -15.32
C GLN A 235 -3.25 -47.53 -15.12
N SER A 236 -2.57 -47.80 -14.00
CA SER A 236 -2.80 -47.74 -12.54
C SER A 236 -1.56 -48.39 -11.90
N ALA A 237 -1.14 -48.03 -10.69
CA ALA A 237 -0.61 -48.96 -9.67
C ALA A 237 -0.24 -48.25 -8.35
N GLU A 238 -0.81 -48.73 -7.25
CA GLU A 238 -0.43 -48.50 -5.85
C GLU A 238 0.88 -49.21 -5.48
N MET A 239 1.64 -48.70 -4.49
CA MET A 239 1.91 -49.38 -3.20
C MET A 239 3.09 -48.76 -2.41
N ALA A 240 2.75 -48.31 -1.20
CA ALA A 240 3.38 -48.46 0.13
C ALA A 240 4.87 -48.08 0.42
N PRO A 241 5.14 -47.60 1.67
CA PRO A 241 6.44 -47.06 2.10
C PRO A 241 7.33 -48.09 2.82
N THR A 242 8.65 -47.89 2.76
CA THR A 242 9.66 -48.64 3.54
C THR A 242 10.03 -47.91 4.85
N PRO A 243 10.17 -48.62 5.99
CA PRO A 243 10.75 -48.08 7.23
C PRO A 243 12.15 -48.64 7.56
N ILE A 244 12.64 -48.26 8.76
CA ILE A 244 13.75 -48.78 9.59
C ILE A 244 15.18 -48.37 9.15
N THR A 245 16.16 -47.99 9.98
CA THR A 245 16.64 -48.38 11.34
C THR A 245 17.65 -47.31 11.85
N THR A 246 17.49 -46.73 13.04
CA THR A 246 18.16 -47.05 14.34
C THR A 246 19.69 -47.15 14.33
N GLY A 247 20.32 -46.36 15.20
CA GLY A 247 21.75 -46.42 15.54
C GLY A 247 22.02 -45.52 16.75
N ASP A 248 21.76 -46.08 17.93
CA ASP A 248 21.90 -45.51 19.27
C ASP A 248 23.37 -45.31 19.74
N VAL A 249 23.45 -44.65 20.92
CA VAL A 249 24.47 -44.72 21.98
C VAL A 249 25.83 -44.03 21.80
N ASN A 250 26.10 -42.99 22.58
CA ASN A 250 26.64 -43.15 23.94
C ASN A 250 26.78 -41.82 24.68
N ALA A 251 26.30 -41.83 25.91
CA ALA A 251 26.61 -40.87 26.97
C ALA A 251 28.00 -41.19 27.56
N ASP A 252 28.71 -40.17 28.06
CA ASP A 252 29.05 -40.12 29.50
C ASP A 252 29.66 -38.74 29.90
N PRO A 253 29.65 -38.41 31.21
CA PRO A 253 29.74 -37.05 31.73
C PRO A 253 31.05 -36.74 32.49
N ALA A 254 31.11 -35.50 32.99
CA ALA A 254 31.91 -35.00 34.11
C ALA A 254 33.43 -34.82 33.90
N HIS A 255 33.87 -33.56 33.96
CA HIS A 255 35.01 -33.17 34.78
C HIS A 255 34.84 -31.73 35.31
N SER A 256 34.79 -31.65 36.62
CA SER A 256 34.98 -30.46 37.47
C SER A 256 36.46 -30.07 37.53
N GLY A 257 36.76 -28.79 37.70
CA GLY A 257 38.07 -28.33 38.19
C GLY A 257 38.47 -26.95 37.67
N ASP A 258 38.27 -25.95 38.52
CA ASP A 258 39.15 -24.81 38.84
C ASP A 258 40.36 -24.56 37.93
N ASP A 259 40.58 -23.30 37.50
CA ASP A 259 41.58 -22.42 38.15
C ASP A 259 41.60 -21.00 37.54
N ALA A 260 42.08 -20.07 38.34
CA ALA A 260 42.20 -18.65 38.12
C ALA A 260 43.34 -18.24 37.15
N THR A 261 43.27 -16.98 36.68
CA THR A 261 44.32 -15.96 36.44
C THR A 261 43.91 -15.07 35.24
N LEU A 262 43.63 -13.76 35.39
CA LEU A 262 44.50 -12.60 35.59
C LEU A 262 45.64 -12.43 34.55
N ASN A 263 45.77 -11.18 34.06
CA ASN A 263 46.70 -10.60 33.05
C ASN A 263 46.25 -10.72 31.58
N ARG A 264 46.22 -9.66 30.76
CA ARG A 264 46.80 -8.30 30.82
C ARG A 264 45.94 -7.35 29.98
#